data_AF-A0A535B9R6-F1
#
_entry.id   AF-A0A535B9R6-F1
#
_cell.length_a   1.000
_cell.length_b   1.000
_cell.length_c   1.000
_cell.angle_alpha   90.00
_cell.angle_beta   90.00
_cell.angle_gamma   90.00
#
_symmetry.space_group_name_H-M   'P 1'
#
loop_
_entity.id
_entity.type
_entity.pdbx_description
1 polymer ?
#
loop_
_entity_poly.entity_id
_entity_poly.type
_entity_poly.pdbx_seq_one_letter_code
_entity_poly.pdbx_strand_id
1 'polypeptide(L)'
;MFVENYRLEDPPLGGGTGHTNEAIPYPTISDEDWKVWTAFLPVRTEIDEKFLRGATPRLYAQTLPPKVRHELRRANRFFDRVEVWGKREIEKDPIAVGYQGKNRYLIARWGMEKLIPFDAIKKSMPLILAWKYGIDALGLLAGLAGVSVLLWNLLA
;
A
#
# COMPACT_ATOMS: atom_id res chain seq x y z
N MET A 1 12.31 -14.17 -5.37
CA MET A 1 11.65 -13.00 -4.75
C MET A 1 12.40 -11.75 -5.18
N PHE A 2 11.70 -10.86 -5.87
CA PHE A 2 12.20 -9.60 -6.40
C PHE A 2 12.00 -8.51 -5.36
N VAL A 3 12.99 -7.62 -5.24
CA VAL A 3 12.97 -6.51 -4.30
C VAL A 3 13.53 -5.28 -5.01
N GLU A 4 12.72 -4.23 -5.06
CA GLU A 4 13.14 -2.88 -5.42
C GLU A 4 13.28 -2.06 -4.14
N ASN A 5 14.48 -1.54 -3.91
CA ASN A 5 14.75 -0.57 -2.86
C ASN A 5 14.78 0.81 -3.51
N TYR A 6 14.00 1.73 -2.97
CA TYR A 6 13.87 3.09 -3.48
C TYR A 6 14.76 4.08 -2.72
N ARG A 7 15.67 3.59 -1.87
CA ARG A 7 16.65 4.45 -1.23
C ARG A 7 17.52 5.13 -2.28
N LEU A 8 17.57 6.46 -2.24
CA LEU A 8 18.41 7.28 -3.10
C LEU A 8 19.85 7.22 -2.57
N GLU A 9 20.81 6.90 -3.46
CA GLU A 9 22.24 6.93 -3.13
C GLU A 9 22.69 8.38 -2.83
N ASP A 10 22.18 9.32 -3.62
CA ASP A 10 22.32 10.76 -3.42
C ASP A 10 20.96 11.38 -3.05
N PRO A 11 20.63 11.49 -1.75
CA PRO A 11 19.39 12.14 -1.32
C PRO A 11 19.38 13.62 -1.73
N PRO A 12 18.24 14.16 -2.22
CA PRO A 12 18.15 15.57 -2.55
C PRO A 12 18.48 16.43 -1.32
N LEU A 13 19.42 17.36 -1.47
CA LEU A 13 19.81 18.30 -0.41
C LEU A 13 18.57 19.09 0.03
N GLY A 14 18.22 18.95 1.32
CA GLY A 14 16.89 19.19 1.84
C GLY A 14 16.37 20.63 1.76
N GLY A 15 15.09 20.77 1.45
CA GLY A 15 14.27 21.96 1.72
C GLY A 15 13.07 21.56 2.57
N GLY A 16 13.16 21.74 3.89
CA GLY A 16 12.03 21.45 4.79
C GLY A 16 12.42 21.46 6.26
N THR A 17 12.05 22.54 6.94
CA THR A 17 12.15 22.74 8.40
C THR A 17 11.27 21.77 9.19
N GLY A 18 11.87 20.86 9.97
CA GLY A 18 11.15 20.05 10.94
C GLY A 18 11.87 18.78 11.41
N HIS A 19 12.54 18.88 12.56
CA HIS A 19 12.98 17.81 13.47
C HIS A 19 13.56 16.49 12.92
N THR A 20 14.42 16.56 11.91
CA THR A 20 15.72 15.87 11.85
C THR A 20 16.44 16.45 10.64
N ASN A 21 17.63 17.05 10.80
CA ASN A 21 18.40 17.64 9.70
C ASN A 21 18.93 16.61 8.67
N GLU A 22 18.41 15.38 8.69
CA GLU A 22 18.78 14.32 7.76
C GLU A 22 17.75 14.29 6.62
N ALA A 23 18.21 14.57 5.40
CA ALA A 23 17.36 14.50 4.21
C ALA A 23 16.78 13.08 4.08
N ILE A 24 15.46 12.98 3.87
CA ILE A 24 14.80 11.68 3.68
C ILE A 24 15.33 11.05 2.38
N PRO A 25 16.00 9.89 2.45
CA PRO A 25 16.67 9.30 1.30
C PRO A 25 15.72 8.43 0.48
N TYR A 26 14.47 8.87 0.29
CA TYR A 26 13.45 8.14 -0.43
C TYR A 26 12.67 9.09 -1.33
N PRO A 27 12.21 8.64 -2.51
CA PRO A 27 11.41 9.46 -3.41
C PRO A 27 10.02 9.70 -2.81
N THR A 28 9.51 10.90 -3.02
CA THR A 28 8.14 11.25 -2.68
C THR A 28 7.16 10.59 -3.64
N ILE A 29 5.99 10.20 -3.13
CA ILE A 29 4.89 9.68 -3.93
C ILE A 29 3.93 10.83 -4.19
N SER A 30 3.72 11.16 -5.46
CA SER A 30 2.74 12.16 -5.88
C SER A 30 1.31 11.77 -5.49
N ASP A 31 0.41 12.73 -5.38
CA ASP A 31 -1.01 12.45 -5.09
C ASP A 31 -1.70 11.63 -6.18
N GLU A 32 -1.26 11.79 -7.42
CA GLU A 32 -1.79 11.02 -8.55
C GLU A 32 -1.33 9.56 -8.50
N ASP A 33 -0.04 9.33 -8.28
CA ASP A 33 0.50 7.98 -8.19
C ASP A 33 0.03 7.28 -6.92
N TRP A 34 -0.23 8.04 -5.85
CA TRP A 34 -0.83 7.51 -4.64
C TRP A 34 -2.26 6.96 -4.86
N LYS A 35 -3.07 7.62 -5.70
CA LYS A 35 -4.39 7.10 -6.08
C LYS A 35 -4.27 5.77 -6.83
N VAL A 36 -3.27 5.65 -7.71
CA VAL A 36 -2.99 4.40 -8.43
C VAL A 36 -2.58 3.30 -7.45
N TRP A 37 -1.67 3.59 -6.53
CA TRP A 37 -1.20 2.63 -5.54
C TRP A 37 -2.32 2.15 -4.61
N THR A 38 -3.15 3.04 -4.09
CA THR A 38 -4.23 2.68 -3.17
C THR A 38 -5.38 1.94 -3.85
N ALA A 39 -5.63 2.19 -5.14
CA ALA A 39 -6.56 1.40 -5.93
C ALA A 39 -6.00 0.01 -6.26
N PHE A 40 -4.70 -0.05 -6.60
CA PHE A 40 -4.04 -1.30 -6.90
C PHE A 40 -3.83 -2.15 -5.64
N LEU A 41 -3.46 -1.57 -4.50
CA LEU A 41 -3.16 -2.24 -3.24
C LEU A 41 -4.10 -1.71 -2.16
N PRO A 42 -5.31 -2.26 -2.01
CA PRO A 42 -6.30 -1.69 -1.09
C PRO A 42 -6.10 -2.11 0.38
N VAL A 43 -5.23 -3.08 0.66
CA VAL A 43 -5.04 -3.60 2.02
C VAL A 43 -3.86 -2.89 2.67
N ARG A 44 -4.13 -2.21 3.78
CA ARG A 44 -3.13 -1.48 4.57
C ARG A 44 -2.80 -2.20 5.87
N THR A 45 -1.51 -2.31 6.16
CA THR A 45 -0.99 -2.81 7.43
C THR A 45 0.03 -1.83 7.98
N GLU A 46 -0.25 -1.25 9.14
CA GLU A 46 0.74 -0.43 9.85
C GLU A 46 1.82 -1.31 10.47
N ILE A 47 3.07 -0.88 10.35
CA ILE A 47 4.25 -1.61 10.81
C ILE A 47 4.83 -0.89 12.02
N ASP A 48 4.84 -1.56 13.16
CA ASP A 48 5.50 -1.09 14.37
C ASP A 48 6.87 -1.75 14.58
N GLU A 49 7.66 -1.23 15.52
CA GLU A 49 8.97 -1.79 15.82
C GLU A 49 8.87 -3.25 16.33
N LYS A 50 7.77 -3.60 17.00
CA LYS A 50 7.50 -4.96 17.47
C LYS A 50 7.32 -5.93 16.29
N PHE A 51 6.62 -5.53 15.24
CA PHE A 51 6.49 -6.28 14.00
C PHE A 51 7.85 -6.50 13.34
N LEU A 52 8.68 -5.46 13.26
CA LEU A 52 10.02 -5.57 12.64
C LEU A 52 10.93 -6.55 13.41
N ARG A 53 10.78 -6.64 14.74
CA ARG A 53 11.45 -7.60 15.62
C ARG A 53 10.89 -9.03 15.52
N GLY A 54 9.84 -9.25 14.72
CA GLY A 54 9.27 -10.58 14.49
C GLY A 54 8.24 -11.03 15.54
N ALA A 55 7.73 -10.10 16.36
CA ALA A 55 6.87 -10.43 17.49
C ALA A 55 5.38 -10.63 17.15
N THR A 56 4.96 -10.46 15.89
CA THR A 56 3.54 -10.60 15.50
C THR A 56 3.32 -11.63 14.38
N PRO A 57 2.36 -12.57 14.55
CA PRO A 57 2.06 -13.63 13.60
C PRO A 57 1.12 -13.15 12.47
N ARG A 58 1.29 -11.92 11.99
CA ARG A 58 0.52 -11.46 10.82
C ARG A 58 1.12 -12.09 9.56
N LEU A 59 0.27 -12.57 8.65
CA LEU A 59 0.63 -13.25 7.39
C LEU A 59 1.77 -12.57 6.62
N TYR A 60 1.86 -11.24 6.66
CA TYR A 60 2.93 -10.46 6.00
C TYR A 60 4.32 -10.57 6.65
N ALA A 61 4.42 -10.84 7.96
CA ALA A 61 5.72 -10.94 8.63
C ALA A 61 6.53 -12.16 8.15
N GLN A 62 5.83 -13.20 7.70
CA GLN A 62 6.43 -14.44 7.16
C GLN A 62 6.84 -14.30 5.70
N THR A 63 6.24 -13.37 4.95
CA THR A 63 6.51 -13.16 3.51
C THR A 63 7.32 -11.90 3.21
N LEU A 64 7.79 -11.20 4.24
CA LEU A 64 8.65 -10.04 4.10
C LEU A 64 10.09 -10.48 3.80
N PRO A 65 10.65 -10.18 2.61
CA PRO A 65 12.04 -10.51 2.31
C PRO A 65 13.00 -9.88 3.34
N PRO A 66 14.07 -10.58 3.74
CA PRO A 66 15.06 -10.05 4.70
C PRO A 66 15.63 -8.69 4.30
N LYS A 67 15.85 -8.46 2.99
CA LYS A 67 16.31 -7.17 2.45
C LYS A 67 15.33 -6.04 2.78
N VAL A 68 14.03 -6.25 2.55
CA VAL A 68 13.00 -5.23 2.86
C VAL A 68 12.89 -5.01 4.36
N ARG A 69 12.97 -6.07 5.18
CA ARG A 69 13.00 -5.92 6.64
C ARG A 69 14.15 -5.03 7.10
N HIS A 70 15.34 -5.23 6.54
CA HIS A 70 16.50 -4.40 6.85
C HIS A 70 16.25 -2.95 6.45
N GLU A 71 15.71 -2.69 5.27
CA GLU A 71 15.37 -1.32 4.85
C GLU A 71 14.31 -0.67 5.72
N LEU A 72 13.25 -1.38 6.09
CA LEU A 72 12.22 -0.81 6.95
C LEU A 72 12.79 -0.40 8.31
N ARG A 73 13.71 -1.20 8.89
CA ARG A 73 14.41 -0.82 10.12
C ARG A 73 15.24 0.44 9.94
N ARG A 74 15.89 0.62 8.78
CA ARG A 74 16.65 1.85 8.47
C ARG A 74 15.73 3.03 8.21
N ALA A 75 14.61 2.82 7.52
CA ALA A 75 13.62 3.83 7.17
C ALA A 75 12.87 4.36 8.39
N ASN A 76 12.61 3.51 9.39
CA ASN A 76 11.79 3.85 10.56
C ASN A 76 12.29 5.06 11.36
N ARG A 77 13.55 5.47 11.21
CA ARG A 77 14.11 6.66 11.87
C ARG A 77 13.73 7.99 11.20
N PHE A 78 13.23 7.95 9.97
CA PHE A 78 12.94 9.13 9.15
C PHE A 78 11.46 9.49 9.08
N PHE A 79 10.58 8.58 9.52
CA PHE A 79 9.15 8.66 9.27
C PHE A 79 8.39 8.59 10.59
N ASP A 80 7.34 9.39 10.69
CA ASP A 80 6.39 9.34 11.82
C ASP A 80 5.67 8.00 11.86
N ARG A 81 5.42 7.43 10.67
CA ARG A 81 4.73 6.16 10.49
C ARG A 81 5.23 5.44 9.24
N VAL A 82 5.30 4.11 9.32
CA VAL A 82 5.58 3.23 8.19
C VAL A 82 4.41 2.27 7.98
N GLU A 83 3.93 2.19 6.75
CA GLU A 83 2.83 1.31 6.36
C GLU A 83 3.26 0.38 5.23
N VAL A 84 2.71 -0.83 5.23
CA VAL A 84 2.80 -1.77 4.12
C VAL A 84 1.43 -1.86 3.46
N TRP A 85 1.42 -1.63 2.16
CA TRP A 85 0.24 -1.72 1.32
C TRP A 85 0.37 -2.95 0.42
N GLY A 86 -0.69 -3.74 0.37
CA GLY A 86 -0.73 -5.00 -0.36
C GLY A 86 -2.15 -5.36 -0.83
N LYS A 87 -2.30 -6.61 -1.27
CA LYS A 87 -3.59 -7.27 -1.47
C LYS A 87 -3.72 -8.44 -0.49
N ARG A 88 -4.94 -8.96 -0.33
CA ARG A 88 -5.21 -10.19 0.42
C ARG A 88 -4.38 -11.37 -0.12
N GLU A 89 -4.16 -11.37 -1.43
CA GLU A 89 -3.21 -12.24 -2.12
C GLU A 89 -1.81 -11.63 -2.01
N ILE A 90 -0.90 -12.34 -1.32
CA ILE A 90 0.48 -11.89 -1.04
C ILE A 90 1.32 -11.75 -2.32
N GLU A 91 0.88 -12.34 -3.43
CA GLU A 91 1.61 -12.37 -4.70
C GLU A 91 1.64 -11.03 -5.46
N LYS A 92 0.77 -10.07 -5.11
CA LYS A 92 0.58 -8.85 -5.90
C LYS A 92 1.40 -7.69 -5.35
N ASP A 93 2.71 -7.77 -5.62
CA ASP A 93 3.72 -6.72 -5.46
C ASP A 93 3.48 -5.65 -4.37
N PRO A 94 3.45 -6.05 -3.08
CA PRO A 94 3.33 -5.09 -1.98
C PRO A 94 4.39 -3.99 -2.01
N ILE A 95 4.00 -2.84 -1.47
CA ILE A 95 4.87 -1.67 -1.27
C ILE A 95 4.94 -1.31 0.21
N ALA A 96 6.08 -0.75 0.62
CA ALA A 96 6.24 -0.09 1.90
C ALA A 96 6.36 1.42 1.70
N VAL A 97 5.63 2.15 2.53
CA VAL A 97 5.44 3.60 2.44
C VAL A 97 5.76 4.24 3.77
N GLY A 98 6.62 5.24 3.76
CA GLY A 98 6.91 6.11 4.90
C GLY A 98 6.07 7.39 4.84
N TYR A 99 5.64 7.86 6.01
CA TYR A 99 4.92 9.12 6.16
C TYR A 99 5.75 10.10 6.99
N GLN A 100 5.92 11.31 6.47
CA GLN A 100 6.41 12.46 7.25
C GLN A 100 5.42 13.61 7.09
N GLY A 101 4.67 13.92 8.15
CA GLY A 101 3.54 14.84 8.08
C GLY A 101 2.52 14.43 7.01
N LYS A 102 2.34 15.25 5.97
CA LYS A 102 1.42 14.99 4.85
C LYS A 102 2.09 14.27 3.66
N ASN A 103 3.42 14.18 3.67
CA ASN A 103 4.19 13.64 2.57
C ASN A 103 4.31 12.12 2.69
N ARG A 104 4.28 11.45 1.54
CA ARG A 104 4.39 10.00 1.38
C ARG A 104 5.68 9.69 0.64
N TYR A 105 6.37 8.64 1.06
CA TYR A 105 7.65 8.25 0.49
C TYR A 105 7.67 6.75 0.21
N LEU A 106 8.17 6.36 -0.96
CA LEU A 106 8.27 4.96 -1.33
C LEU A 106 9.57 4.38 -0.78
N ILE A 107 9.47 3.38 0.10
CA ILE A 107 10.64 2.78 0.76
C ILE A 107 11.12 1.57 -0.05
N ALA A 108 10.21 0.64 -0.30
CA ALA A 108 10.53 -0.62 -0.96
C ALA A 108 9.30 -1.23 -1.64
N ARG A 109 9.54 -2.08 -2.61
CA ARG A 109 8.54 -2.91 -3.27
C ARG A 109 9.10 -4.32 -3.44
N TRP A 110 8.27 -5.35 -3.28
CA TRP A 110 8.72 -6.72 -3.45
C TRP A 110 7.62 -7.64 -3.99
N GLY A 111 8.02 -8.74 -4.64
CA GLY A 111 7.10 -9.70 -5.27
C GLY A 111 7.77 -11.06 -5.48
N MET A 112 6.98 -12.10 -5.76
CA MET A 112 7.51 -13.47 -5.87
C MET A 112 8.23 -13.72 -7.20
N GLU A 113 7.61 -13.35 -8.32
CA GLU A 113 8.07 -13.68 -9.67
C GLU A 113 8.71 -12.52 -10.44
N LYS A 114 7.99 -11.42 -10.62
CA LYS A 114 8.46 -10.21 -11.30
C LYS A 114 7.57 -9.07 -10.91
N LEU A 115 8.17 -7.91 -10.67
CA LEU A 115 7.41 -6.71 -10.36
C LEU A 115 6.71 -6.20 -11.63
N ILE A 116 5.41 -5.97 -11.52
CA ILE A 116 4.58 -5.36 -12.55
C ILE A 116 5.06 -3.90 -12.71
N PRO A 117 5.52 -3.46 -13.89
CA PRO A 117 5.93 -2.07 -14.07
C PRO A 117 4.83 -1.10 -13.63
N PHE A 118 5.18 -0.04 -12.90
CA PHE A 118 4.17 0.88 -12.37
C PHE A 118 3.33 1.52 -13.49
N ASP A 119 3.93 1.78 -14.65
CA ASP A 119 3.20 2.24 -15.84
C ASP A 119 2.14 1.25 -16.34
N ALA A 120 2.38 -0.05 -16.22
CA ALA A 120 1.40 -1.07 -16.56
C ALA A 120 0.23 -1.05 -15.57
N ILE A 121 0.51 -0.84 -14.27
CA ILE A 121 -0.52 -0.65 -13.24
C ILE A 121 -1.35 0.60 -13.58
N LYS A 122 -0.70 1.72 -13.89
CA LYS A 122 -1.36 2.99 -14.25
C LYS A 122 -2.27 2.84 -15.47
N LYS A 123 -1.82 2.12 -16.52
CA LYS A 123 -2.65 1.82 -17.71
C LYS A 123 -3.87 0.95 -17.39
N SER A 124 -3.77 0.06 -16.40
CA SER A 124 -4.87 -0.82 -15.99
C SER A 124 -5.91 -0.14 -15.08
N MET A 125 -5.66 1.10 -14.64
CA MET A 125 -6.53 1.82 -13.70
C MET A 125 -7.99 1.93 -14.12
N PRO A 126 -8.35 2.24 -15.39
CA PRO A 126 -9.74 2.29 -15.80
C PRO A 126 -10.46 0.96 -15.57
N LEU A 127 -9.79 -0.17 -15.82
CA LEU A 127 -10.34 -1.50 -15.61
C LEU A 127 -10.51 -1.82 -14.11
N ILE A 128 -9.53 -1.46 -13.28
CA ILE A 128 -9.59 -1.64 -11.82
C ILE A 128 -10.76 -0.85 -11.24
N LEU A 129 -10.95 0.39 -11.69
CA LEU A 129 -12.07 1.24 -11.27
C LEU A 129 -13.40 0.67 -11.76
N ALA A 130 -13.51 0.29 -13.04
CA ALA A 130 -14.73 -0.30 -13.60
C ALA A 130 -15.15 -1.57 -12.85
N TRP A 131 -14.18 -2.43 -12.50
CA TRP A 131 -14.44 -3.63 -11.70
C TRP A 131 -14.93 -3.29 -10.28
N LYS A 132 -14.25 -2.36 -9.60
CA LYS A 132 -14.64 -1.92 -8.25
C LYS A 132 -16.07 -1.38 -8.22
N TYR A 133 -16.38 -0.43 -9.11
CA TYR A 133 -17.71 0.17 -9.17
C TYR A 133 -18.77 -0.77 -9.75
N GLY A 134 -18.41 -1.69 -10.64
CA GLY A 134 -19.32 -2.69 -11.18
C GLY A 134 -19.79 -3.69 -10.11
N ILE A 135 -18.90 -4.15 -9.23
CA ILE A 135 -19.27 -5.02 -8.11
C ILE A 135 -20.12 -4.26 -7.08
N ASP A 136 -19.76 -3.02 -6.74
CA ASP A 136 -20.52 -2.22 -5.79
C ASP A 136 -21.97 -1.98 -6.28
N ALA A 137 -22.15 -1.75 -7.59
CA ALA A 137 -23.48 -1.62 -8.20
C ALA A 137 -24.30 -2.92 -8.14
N LEU A 138 -23.68 -4.08 -8.38
CA LEU A 138 -24.34 -5.38 -8.25
C LEU A 138 -24.74 -5.67 -6.79
N GLY A 139 -23.90 -5.32 -5.83
CA GLY A 139 -24.21 -5.45 -4.40
C GLY A 139 -25.41 -4.59 -3.98
N LEU A 140 -25.51 -3.36 -4.48
CA LEU A 140 -26.66 -2.48 -4.25
C LEU A 140 -27.95 -3.03 -4.85
N LEU A 141 -27.91 -3.53 -6.09
CA LEU A 141 -29.07 -4.14 -6.74
C LEU A 141 -29.55 -5.39 -6.01
N ALA A 142 -28.63 -6.25 -5.57
CA ALA A 142 -28.96 -7.42 -4.75
C ALA A 142 -29.58 -7.02 -3.40
N GLY A 143 -29.05 -5.97 -2.76
CA GLY A 143 -29.61 -5.42 -1.51
C GLY A 143 -31.03 -4.88 -1.69
N LEU A 144 -31.30 -4.12 -2.75
CA LEU A 144 -32.64 -3.60 -3.05
C LEU A 144 -33.63 -4.70 -3.41
N ALA A 145 -33.21 -5.71 -4.17
CA ALA A 145 -34.04 -6.88 -4.46
C ALA A 145 -34.40 -7.65 -3.18
N GLY A 146 -33.43 -7.85 -2.26
CA GLY A 146 -33.67 -8.50 -0.97
C GLY A 146 -34.67 -7.74 -0.08
N VAL A 147 -34.55 -6.41 0.00
CA VAL A 147 -35.52 -5.56 0.71
C VAL A 147 -36.92 -5.64 0.09
N SER A 148 -37.01 -5.71 -1.24
CA SER A 148 -38.28 -5.79 -1.95
C SER A 148 -39.00 -7.12 -1.69
N VAL A 149 -38.26 -8.25 -1.63
CA VAL A 149 -38.80 -9.57 -1.26
C VAL A 149 -39.24 -9.62 0.20
N LEU A 150 -38.50 -8.97 1.12
CA LEU A 150 -38.89 -8.88 2.53
C LEU A 150 -40.16 -8.05 2.72
N LEU A 151 -40.29 -6.92 2.01
CA LEU A 151 -41.50 -6.08 2.05
C LEU A 151 -42.73 -6.80 1.51
N TRP A 152 -42.58 -7.59 0.44
CA TRP A 152 -43.67 -8.40 -0.11
C TRP A 152 -44.16 -9.48 0.86
N ASN A 153 -43.27 -10.13 1.61
CA ASN A 153 -43.64 -11.15 2.60
C ASN A 153 -44.22 -10.59 3.90
N LEU A 154 -44.00 -9.31 4.21
CA LEU A 154 -44.57 -8.65 5.39
C LEU A 154 -45.97 -8.05 5.12
N LEU A 155 -46.33 -7.86 3.86
CA LEU A 155 -47.61 -7.28 3.42
C LEU A 155 -48.60 -8.33 2.90
N ALA A 156 -48.20 -9.59 2.79
CA ALA A 156 -49.04 -10.74 2.44
C ALA A 156 -49.45 -11.52 3.69
#